data_AF-A0A1G2KBS9-F1
#
_entry.id   AF-A0A1G2KBS9-F1
#
_cell.length_a   1.000
_cell.length_b   1.000
_cell.length_c   1.000
_cell.angle_alpha   90.00
_cell.angle_beta   90.00
_cell.angle_gamma   90.00
#
_symmetry.space_group_name_H-M   'P 1'
#
loop_
_entity.id
_entity.type
_entity.pdbx_description
1 polymer ?
#
loop_
_entity_poly.entity_id
_entity_poly.type
_entity_poly.pdbx_seq_one_letter_code
_entity_poly.pdbx_strand_id
1 'polypeptide(L)' 'MGIHEVINVSESIKELIVKNATADEIERRAREEGMLSMLDEGFIRVSQKMTTIEEVFRVTSE' A
#
# COMPACT_ATOMS: atom_id res chain seq x y z
N MET A 1 -7.90 3.87 -14.89
CA MET A 1 -7.43 4.49 -13.64
C MET A 1 -6.85 3.37 -12.79
N GLY A 2 -5.62 3.50 -12.31
CA GLY A 2 -4.96 2.45 -11.51
C GLY A 2 -5.17 2.66 -10.02
N ILE A 3 -5.11 1.54 -9.28
CA ILE A 3 -4.89 1.51 -7.83
C ILE A 3 -3.42 1.09 -7.65
N HIS A 4 -2.72 1.75 -6.75
CA HIS A 4 -1.28 1.71 -6.59
C HIS A 4 -0.90 1.64 -5.12
N GLU A 5 -0.01 0.71 -4.81
CA GLU A 5 0.69 0.68 -3.54
C GLU A 5 2.10 1.23 -3.75
N VAL A 6 2.42 2.30 -3.03
CA VAL A 6 3.68 3.04 -3.24
C VAL A 6 4.44 3.13 -1.92
N ILE A 7 5.56 2.42 -1.85
CA ILE A 7 6.51 2.50 -0.74
C ILE A 7 7.53 3.61 -1.05
N ASN A 8 7.56 4.64 -0.20
CA ASN A 8 8.65 5.61 -0.21
C ASN A 8 9.87 5.02 0.49
N VAL A 9 11.01 4.98 -0.20
CA VAL A 9 12.27 4.45 0.35
C VAL A 9 12.96 5.51 1.22
N SER A 10 12.41 5.72 2.41
CA SER A 10 12.96 6.58 3.46
C SER A 10 14.24 5.99 4.07
N GLU A 11 14.95 6.74 4.93
CA GLU A 11 16.15 6.23 5.59
C GLU A 11 15.86 4.99 6.46
N SER A 12 14.72 4.96 7.14
CA SER A 12 14.33 3.83 7.99
C SER A 12 14.10 2.56 7.16
N ILE A 13 13.48 2.69 6.00
CA ILE A 13 13.24 1.59 5.05
C ILE A 13 14.57 1.11 4.48
N LYS A 14 15.50 2.04 4.14
CA LYS A 14 16.85 1.68 3.68
C LYS A 14 17.59 0.87 4.74
N GLU A 15 17.52 1.27 6.01
CA GLU A 15 18.14 0.51 7.09
C GLU A 15 17.59 -0.92 7.21
N LEU A 16 16.26 -1.08 7.09
CA LEU A 16 15.61 -2.39 7.11
C LEU A 16 16.06 -3.25 5.93
N ILE A 17 16.16 -2.67 4.73
CA ILE A 17 16.68 -3.36 3.54
C ILE A 17 18.12 -3.81 3.76
N VAL A 18 19.00 -2.94 4.26
CA VAL A 18 20.41 -3.28 4.55
C VAL A 18 20.53 -4.40 5.59
N LYS A 19 19.61 -4.43 6.56
CA LYS A 19 19.54 -5.47 7.59
C LYS A 19 18.91 -6.78 7.11
N ASN A 20 18.49 -6.88 5.84
CA ASN A 20 17.72 -8.00 5.29
C ASN A 20 16.48 -8.32 6.14
N ALA A 21 15.77 -7.27 6.57
CA ALA A 21 14.49 -7.42 7.25
C ALA A 21 13.47 -8.15 6.37
N THR A 22 12.49 -8.77 7.00
CA THR A 22 11.38 -9.44 6.32
C THR A 22 10.50 -8.43 5.58
N ALA A 23 9.75 -8.91 4.58
CA ALA A 23 8.78 -8.09 3.86
C ALA A 23 7.75 -7.47 4.83
N ASP A 24 7.26 -8.25 5.80
CA ASP A 24 6.30 -7.79 6.82
C ASP A 24 6.87 -6.65 7.68
N GLU A 25 8.16 -6.70 8.04
CA GLU A 25 8.80 -5.63 8.80
C GLU A 25 8.92 -4.34 7.98
N ILE A 26 9.28 -4.44 6.70
CA ILE A 26 9.37 -3.32 5.78
C ILE A 26 7.97 -2.73 5.55
N GLU A 27 6.97 -3.57 5.31
CA GLU A 27 5.58 -3.17 5.09
C GLU A 27 5.01 -2.47 6.33
N ARG A 28 5.19 -3.05 7.52
CA ARG A 28 4.75 -2.43 8.78
C ARG A 28 5.35 -1.04 8.94
N ARG A 29 6.66 -0.91 8.69
CA ARG A 29 7.33 0.40 8.76
C ARG A 29 6.80 1.37 7.71
N ALA A 30 6.57 0.92 6.48
CA ALA A 30 6.03 1.74 5.41
C ALA A 30 4.61 2.24 5.74
N ARG A 31 3.75 1.39 6.31
CA ARG A 31 2.40 1.76 6.79
C ARG A 31 2.47 2.79 7.92
N GLU A 32 3.39 2.62 8.88
CA GLU A 32 3.63 3.61 9.94
C GLU A 32 4.07 4.98 9.38
N GLU A 33 4.76 4.99 8.23
CA GLU A 33 5.19 6.20 7.51
C GLU A 33 4.14 6.74 6.52
N GLY A 34 2.93 6.18 6.51
CA GLY A 34 1.81 6.67 5.71
C GLY A 34 1.63 6.02 4.34
N MET A 35 2.27 4.88 4.09
CA MET A 35 1.94 4.04 2.94
C MET A 35 0.48 3.59 3.03
N LEU A 36 -0.26 3.74 1.93
CA LEU A 36 -1.58 3.16 1.74
C LEU A 36 -1.45 1.84 1.00
N SER A 37 -2.14 0.81 1.47
CA SER A 37 -2.27 -0.42 0.70
C SER A 37 -3.13 -0.20 -0.54
N MET A 38 -3.05 -1.12 -1.51
CA MET A 38 -3.98 -1.09 -2.65
C MET A 38 -5.46 -1.08 -2.21
N LEU A 39 -5.79 -1.81 -1.15
CA LEU A 39 -7.15 -1.86 -0.62
C LEU A 39 -7.59 -0.51 -0.04
N ASP A 40 -6.70 0.14 0.72
CA ASP A 40 -6.97 1.45 1.31
C ASP A 40 -7.17 2.52 0.22
N GLU A 41 -6.29 2.54 -0.78
CA GLU A 41 -6.47 3.46 -1.91
C GLU A 41 -7.76 3.14 -2.68
N GLY A 42 -8.08 1.86 -2.88
CA GLY A 42 -9.33 1.44 -3.49
C GLY A 42 -10.56 2.02 -2.78
N PHE A 43 -10.61 1.97 -1.46
CA PHE A 43 -11.71 2.57 -0.69
C PHE A 43 -11.77 4.10 -0.82
N ILE A 44 -10.63 4.79 -0.88
CA ILE A 44 -10.57 6.22 -1.16
C ILE A 44 -11.21 6.51 -2.53
N ARG A 45 -10.86 5.74 -3.57
CA ARG A 45 -11.42 5.89 -4.92
C ARG A 45 -12.93 5.63 -4.96
N VAL A 46 -13.43 4.67 -4.17
CA VAL A 46 -14.87 4.41 -4.01
C VAL A 46 -15.57 5.61 -3.39
N SER A 47 -15.02 6.18 -2.31
CA SER A 47 -15.59 7.36 -1.65
C SER A 47 -15.69 8.58 -2.58
N GLN A 48 -14.77 8.65 -3.55
CA GLN A 48 -14.72 9.67 -4.59
C GLN A 48 -15.59 9.35 -5.82
N LYS A 49 -16.38 8.27 -5.77
CA LYS A 49 -17.26 7.79 -6.85
C LYS A 49 -16.52 7.50 -8.17
N MET A 50 -15.22 7.18 -8.10
CA MET A 50 -14.43 6.88 -9.30
C MET A 50 -14.40 5.39 -9.64
N THR A 51 -14.70 4.51 -8.69
CA THR A 51 -14.79 3.06 -8.88
C THR A 51 -15.87 2.47 -7.96
N THR A 52 -16.18 1.18 -8.09
CA THR A 52 -17.13 0.47 -7.21
C THR A 52 -16.42 -0.43 -6.21
N ILE A 53 -17.12 -0.80 -5.14
CA ILE A 53 -16.58 -1.70 -4.11
C ILE A 53 -16.28 -3.07 -4.74
N GLU A 54 -17.15 -3.56 -5.60
CA GLU A 54 -16.98 -4.83 -6.33
C GLU A 54 -15.71 -4.81 -7.20
N GLU A 55 -15.43 -3.67 -7.85
CA GLU A 55 -14.23 -3.52 -8.66
C GLU A 55 -12.96 -3.52 -7.79
N VAL A 56 -12.97 -2.83 -6.64
CA VAL A 56 -11.84 -2.83 -5.71
C VAL A 56 -11.53 -4.25 -5.24
N PHE A 57 -12.54 -5.02 -4.81
CA PHE A 57 -12.31 -6.40 -4.38
C PHE A 57 -11.82 -7.28 -5.54
N ARG A 58 -12.32 -7.08 -6.76
CA ARG A 58 -11.87 -7.84 -7.94
C ARG A 58 -10.38 -7.64 -8.25
N VAL A 59 -9.82 -6.46 -7.99
CA VAL A 59 -8.43 -6.13 -8.35
C VAL A 59 -7.44 -6.21 -7.19
N THR A 60 -7.92 -6.29 -5.94
CA THR A 60 -7.09 -6.41 -4.73
C THR A 60 -7.07 -7.82 -4.14
N SER A 61 -8.01 -8.68 -4.53
CA SER A 61 -8.03 -10.08 -4.12
C SER A 61 -7.19 -10.93 -5.09
N GLU A 62 -5.90 -11.08 -4.79
CA GLU A 62 -5.07 -12.21 -5.23
C GLU A 62 -4.65 -13.05 -4.03
#